data_AF-A0A662RNX1-F1
#
_entry.id   AF-A0A662RNX1-F1
#
_cell.length_a   1.000
_cell.length_b   1.000
_cell.length_c   1.000
_cell.angle_alpha   90.00
_cell.angle_beta   90.00
_cell.angle_gamma   90.00
#
_symmetry.space_group_name_H-M   'P 1'
#
loop_
_entity.id
_entity.type
_entity.pdbx_description
1 polymer ?
#
loop_
_entity_poly.entity_id
_entity_poly.type
_entity_poly.pdbx_seq_one_letter_code
_entity_poly.pdbx_strand_id
1 'polypeptide(L)'
;RITHATPAVFGAHSSSRYNWDDIAKDYLYQVQPDLLLGGGLRYWLDDIEPGSHRTVEKLKEQGLSEEDAQVDDGLIDDAQRQGYAVVYNQSELDALNMSSEDKVLGLFALSHMSYEIERPPEEPHIAHMTQKALEFLEKDPDGFFLMVEGARIDHAGHANNITLNVRDTIAFDVFAQ
;
A
#
# COMPACT_ATOMS: atom_id res chain seq x y z
N ARG A 1 -5.79 0.31 1.28
CA ARG A 1 -4.88 -0.76 1.75
C ARG A 1 -4.68 -1.67 0.56
N ILE A 2 -3.47 -2.17 0.34
CA ILE A 2 -3.22 -3.12 -0.73
C ILE A 2 -3.99 -4.44 -0.51
N THR A 3 -4.30 -4.81 0.74
CA THR A 3 -5.18 -5.96 1.05
C THR A 3 -6.68 -5.65 1.02
N HIS A 4 -7.10 -4.46 0.59
CA HIS A 4 -8.53 -4.14 0.48
C HIS A 4 -9.19 -4.86 -0.71
N ALA A 5 -10.52 -4.88 -0.78
CA ALA A 5 -11.24 -5.72 -1.73
C ALA A 5 -10.86 -5.47 -3.20
N THR A 6 -10.78 -4.22 -3.63
CA THR A 6 -10.48 -3.85 -5.03
C THR A 6 -9.09 -4.31 -5.48
N PRO A 7 -7.99 -4.08 -4.75
CA PRO A 7 -6.71 -4.66 -5.11
C PRO A 7 -6.64 -6.17 -4.90
N ALA A 8 -7.31 -6.72 -3.88
CA ALA A 8 -7.26 -8.15 -3.56
C ALA A 8 -7.78 -9.04 -4.70
N VAL A 9 -8.78 -8.60 -5.47
CA VAL A 9 -9.32 -9.42 -6.56
C VAL A 9 -8.33 -9.68 -7.70
N PHE A 10 -7.21 -8.96 -7.77
CA PHE A 10 -6.18 -9.15 -8.79
C PHE A 10 -5.02 -10.03 -8.34
N GLY A 11 -4.93 -10.41 -7.06
CA GLY A 11 -3.78 -11.17 -6.58
C GLY A 11 -3.97 -11.99 -5.32
N ALA A 12 -5.22 -12.23 -4.90
CA ALA A 12 -5.54 -13.12 -3.78
C ALA A 12 -6.82 -13.94 -4.03
N HIS A 13 -6.91 -15.09 -3.36
CA HIS A 13 -8.03 -16.01 -3.45
C HIS A 13 -8.58 -16.30 -2.04
N SER A 14 -9.53 -15.47 -1.59
CA SER A 14 -10.14 -15.62 -0.28
C SER A 14 -11.66 -15.76 -0.35
N SER A 15 -12.23 -16.58 0.53
CA SER A 15 -13.67 -16.68 0.72
C SER A 15 -14.29 -15.42 1.36
N SER A 16 -13.46 -14.52 1.91
CA SER A 16 -13.91 -13.31 2.59
C SER A 16 -12.94 -12.15 2.37
N ARG A 17 -13.47 -10.98 1.98
CA ARG A 17 -12.71 -9.73 1.84
C ARG A 17 -12.11 -9.17 3.15
N TYR A 18 -12.45 -9.79 4.28
CA TYR A 18 -11.98 -9.40 5.61
C TYR A 18 -10.79 -10.25 6.09
N ASN A 19 -10.39 -11.27 5.35
CA ASN A 19 -9.21 -12.09 5.66
C ASN A 19 -7.92 -11.38 5.19
N TRP A 20 -7.63 -10.22 5.76
CA TRP A 20 -6.54 -9.37 5.28
C TRP A 20 -5.15 -10.00 5.42
N ASP A 21 -4.93 -10.81 6.47
CA ASP A 21 -3.67 -11.54 6.68
C ASP A 21 -3.48 -12.60 5.59
N ASP A 22 -4.50 -13.42 5.32
CA ASP A 22 -4.46 -14.41 4.25
C ASP A 22 -4.26 -13.75 2.88
N ILE A 23 -4.88 -12.59 2.64
CA ILE A 23 -4.71 -11.83 1.40
C ILE A 23 -3.26 -11.35 1.25
N ALA A 24 -2.61 -10.89 2.33
CA ALA A 24 -1.19 -10.53 2.30
C ALA A 24 -0.30 -11.76 2.00
N LYS A 25 -0.62 -12.90 2.62
CA LYS A 25 0.07 -14.18 2.38
C LYS A 25 -0.12 -14.66 0.94
N ASP A 26 -1.29 -14.49 0.35
CA ASP A 26 -1.53 -14.85 -1.06
C ASP A 26 -0.71 -13.98 -2.02
N TYR A 27 -0.61 -12.67 -1.78
CA TYR A 27 0.26 -11.81 -2.57
C TYR A 27 1.71 -12.29 -2.54
N LEU A 28 2.20 -12.68 -1.37
CA LEU A 28 3.60 -13.04 -1.20
C LEU A 28 3.92 -14.48 -1.62
N TYR A 29 3.06 -15.45 -1.34
CA TYR A 29 3.39 -16.87 -1.54
C TYR A 29 2.71 -17.51 -2.74
N GLN A 30 1.72 -16.85 -3.36
CA GLN A 30 0.98 -17.41 -4.50
C GLN A 30 1.20 -16.60 -5.78
N VAL A 31 0.82 -15.32 -5.77
CA VAL A 31 0.77 -14.51 -7.00
C VAL A 31 2.07 -13.77 -7.28
N GLN A 32 2.74 -13.29 -6.22
CA GLN A 32 4.00 -12.55 -6.27
C GLN A 32 4.04 -11.39 -7.28
N PRO A 33 3.13 -10.39 -7.19
CA PRO A 33 3.14 -9.23 -8.10
C PRO A 33 4.46 -8.47 -8.04
N ASP A 34 4.96 -7.96 -9.16
CA ASP A 34 6.23 -7.24 -9.22
C ASP A 34 6.18 -5.91 -8.46
N LEU A 35 4.99 -5.32 -8.34
CA LEU A 35 4.78 -4.05 -7.66
C LEU A 35 3.51 -4.06 -6.81
N LEU A 36 3.65 -3.69 -5.54
CA LEU A 36 2.55 -3.42 -4.61
C LEU A 36 2.81 -2.09 -3.92
N LEU A 37 1.98 -1.07 -4.17
CA LEU A 37 2.12 0.26 -3.57
C LEU A 37 0.83 0.66 -2.85
N GLY A 38 0.92 1.02 -1.57
CA GLY A 38 -0.21 1.59 -0.85
C GLY A 38 -0.04 1.54 0.67
N GLY A 39 -1.15 1.60 1.40
CA GLY A 39 -1.17 1.37 2.85
C GLY A 39 -1.49 -0.10 3.20
N GLY A 40 -1.48 -0.42 4.49
CA GLY A 40 -1.83 -1.74 5.01
C GLY A 40 -0.66 -2.44 5.69
N LEU A 41 0.40 -1.69 6.06
CA LEU A 41 1.60 -2.20 6.70
C LEU A 41 1.31 -3.12 7.88
N ARG A 42 0.22 -2.89 8.63
CA ARG A 42 -0.14 -3.71 9.79
C ARG A 42 -0.33 -5.20 9.51
N TYR A 43 -0.60 -5.59 8.26
CA TYR A 43 -0.80 -6.99 7.86
C TYR A 43 0.49 -7.68 7.38
N TRP A 44 1.64 -7.00 7.47
CA TRP A 44 2.93 -7.51 7.00
C TRP A 44 3.96 -7.64 8.13
N LEU A 45 3.68 -7.05 9.30
CA LEU A 45 4.62 -6.94 10.42
C LEU A 45 4.52 -8.11 11.40
N ASP A 46 5.68 -8.52 11.90
CA ASP A 46 5.93 -9.57 12.90
C ASP A 46 5.59 -9.18 14.34
N ASP A 47 5.92 -7.98 14.84
CA ASP A 47 5.55 -7.52 16.19
C ASP A 47 5.69 -5.98 16.44
N ILE A 48 5.29 -5.48 17.62
CA ILE A 48 5.66 -4.14 18.15
C ILE A 48 7.01 -4.20 18.86
N GLU A 49 8.11 -3.93 18.16
CA GLU A 49 9.39 -3.70 18.85
C GLU A 49 9.69 -2.21 19.04
N PRO A 50 10.21 -1.79 20.22
CA PRO A 50 10.77 -0.45 20.42
C PRO A 50 11.88 -0.15 19.41
N GLY A 51 11.70 0.88 18.58
CA GLY A 51 12.64 1.24 17.50
C GLY A 51 12.24 0.70 16.12
N SER A 52 11.20 -0.14 16.04
CA SER A 52 10.56 -0.49 14.77
C SER A 52 9.75 0.69 14.21
N HIS A 53 9.34 0.59 12.94
CA HIS A 53 8.44 1.58 12.32
C HIS A 53 7.07 1.72 13.02
N ARG A 54 6.79 0.84 14.01
CA ARG A 54 5.62 0.82 14.88
C ARG A 54 6.06 1.11 16.33
N THR A 55 5.96 2.36 16.76
CA THR A 55 5.75 2.62 18.20
C THR A 55 4.25 2.60 18.49
N VAL A 56 3.86 2.16 19.69
CA VAL A 56 2.48 2.30 20.20
C VAL A 56 1.96 3.74 20.05
N GLU A 57 2.86 4.72 20.09
CA GLU A 57 2.57 6.14 19.86
C GLU A 57 2.09 6.41 18.43
N LYS A 58 2.77 5.90 17.40
CA LYS A 58 2.36 6.08 15.99
C LYS A 58 1.02 5.43 15.67
N LEU A 59 0.68 4.32 16.33
CA LEU A 59 -0.64 3.68 16.22
C LEU A 59 -1.75 4.60 16.76
N LYS A 60 -1.52 5.17 17.95
CA LYS A 60 -2.48 6.08 18.60
C LYS A 60 -2.65 7.38 17.83
N GLU A 61 -1.59 7.92 17.24
CA GLU A 61 -1.64 9.10 16.36
C GLU A 61 -2.53 8.88 15.13
N GLN A 62 -2.64 7.65 14.64
CA GLN A 62 -3.50 7.26 13.52
C GLN A 62 -4.89 6.79 13.95
N GLY A 63 -5.24 6.95 15.24
CA GLY A 63 -6.53 6.54 15.79
C GLY A 63 -6.74 5.03 15.85
N LEU A 64 -5.67 4.24 15.80
CA LEU A 64 -5.69 2.78 15.87
C LEU A 64 -5.40 2.30 17.29
N SER A 65 -6.08 1.24 17.71
CA SER A 65 -5.86 0.61 19.01
C SER A 65 -4.62 -0.30 19.01
N GLU A 66 -4.13 -0.68 20.19
CA GLU A 66 -3.07 -1.70 20.31
C GLU A 66 -3.54 -3.08 19.82
N GLU A 67 -4.85 -3.37 19.89
CA GLU A 67 -5.49 -4.58 19.35
C GLU A 67 -5.60 -4.57 17.81
N ASP A 68 -5.70 -3.39 17.18
CA ASP A 68 -5.79 -3.21 15.71
C ASP A 68 -4.52 -3.60 14.96
N ALA A 69 -3.48 -3.89 15.71
CA ALA A 69 -2.15 -4.06 15.22
C ALA A 69 -1.74 -5.53 15.36
N GLN A 70 -2.71 -6.39 15.01
CA GLN A 70 -2.60 -7.85 14.90
C GLN A 70 -1.18 -8.26 14.49
N VAL A 71 -0.65 -9.19 15.29
CA VAL A 71 0.73 -9.68 15.29
C VAL A 71 0.76 -10.92 14.40
N ASP A 72 1.51 -10.94 13.28
CA ASP A 72 1.76 -12.20 12.56
C ASP A 72 2.98 -12.25 11.59
N ASP A 73 3.57 -13.45 11.55
CA ASP A 73 4.50 -14.13 10.60
C ASP A 73 5.75 -13.46 9.98
N GLY A 74 5.98 -12.15 10.14
CA GLY A 74 7.23 -11.54 9.62
C GLY A 74 7.29 -11.53 8.09
N LEU A 75 6.18 -11.18 7.43
CA LEU A 75 6.07 -11.16 5.97
C LEU A 75 7.01 -10.15 5.32
N ILE A 76 7.46 -9.12 6.04
CA ILE A 76 8.49 -8.19 5.54
C ILE A 76 9.80 -8.92 5.27
N ASP A 77 10.27 -9.73 6.22
CA ASP A 77 11.50 -10.51 6.05
C ASP A 77 11.37 -11.52 4.91
N ASP A 78 10.19 -12.15 4.77
CA ASP A 78 9.92 -13.05 3.67
C ASP A 78 9.85 -12.32 2.31
N ALA A 79 9.26 -11.13 2.26
CA ALA A 79 9.24 -10.31 1.05
C ALA A 79 10.67 -9.97 0.63
N GLN A 80 11.52 -9.55 1.55
CA GLN A 80 12.93 -9.28 1.28
C GLN A 80 13.67 -10.54 0.81
N ARG A 81 13.45 -11.70 1.46
CA ARG A 81 14.01 -12.99 1.02
C ARG A 81 13.55 -13.38 -0.39
N GLN A 82 12.37 -12.94 -0.81
CA GLN A 82 11.82 -13.17 -2.14
C GLN A 82 12.19 -12.08 -3.16
N GLY A 83 13.08 -11.15 -2.80
CA GLY A 83 13.62 -10.14 -3.70
C GLY A 83 12.84 -8.82 -3.77
N TYR A 84 11.88 -8.60 -2.87
CA TYR A 84 11.21 -7.32 -2.78
C TYR A 84 12.10 -6.27 -2.10
N ALA A 85 12.31 -5.13 -2.75
CA ALA A 85 12.71 -3.91 -2.07
C ALA A 85 11.49 -3.36 -1.32
N VAL A 86 11.61 -3.26 0.00
CA VAL A 86 10.52 -2.78 0.87
C VAL A 86 10.76 -1.31 1.22
N VAL A 87 9.76 -0.46 1.00
CA VAL A 87 9.82 0.99 1.26
C VAL A 87 8.59 1.48 2.02
N TYR A 88 8.77 2.50 2.85
CA TYR A 88 7.76 2.94 3.83
C TYR A 88 7.36 4.42 3.69
N ASN A 89 8.07 5.20 2.88
CA ASN A 89 7.77 6.61 2.66
C ASN A 89 8.16 7.07 1.24
N GLN A 90 7.75 8.28 0.88
CA GLN A 90 8.04 8.86 -0.43
C GLN A 90 9.54 8.95 -0.72
N SER A 91 10.36 9.38 0.25
CA SER A 91 11.80 9.52 0.03
C SER A 91 12.49 8.18 -0.27
N GLU A 92 12.08 7.11 0.39
CA GLU A 92 12.56 5.76 0.10
C GLU A 92 12.10 5.27 -1.27
N LEU A 93 10.83 5.52 -1.64
CA LEU A 93 10.30 5.21 -2.97
C LEU A 93 11.05 5.96 -4.08
N ASP A 94 11.41 7.23 -3.84
CA ASP A 94 12.15 8.07 -4.80
C ASP A 94 13.60 7.60 -4.97
N ALA A 95 14.21 7.09 -3.90
CA ALA A 95 15.58 6.61 -3.90
C ALA A 95 15.75 5.26 -4.63
N LEU A 96 14.65 4.55 -4.92
CA LEU A 96 14.71 3.27 -5.61
C LEU A 96 15.20 3.44 -7.06
N ASN A 97 16.26 2.70 -7.38
CA ASN A 97 16.75 2.54 -8.74
C ASN A 97 16.40 1.14 -9.26
N MET A 98 15.17 0.98 -9.74
CA MET A 98 14.60 -0.33 -10.10
C MET A 98 14.93 -0.71 -11.55
N SER A 99 15.14 -1.99 -11.79
CA SER A 99 15.22 -2.68 -13.08
C SER A 99 13.96 -3.54 -13.29
N SER A 100 13.70 -4.05 -14.51
CA SER A 100 12.52 -4.91 -14.77
C SER A 100 12.51 -6.22 -13.98
N GLU A 101 13.64 -6.63 -13.41
CA GLU A 101 13.78 -7.88 -12.64
C GLU A 101 13.55 -7.68 -11.12
N ASP A 102 13.47 -6.43 -10.66
CA ASP A 102 13.27 -6.13 -9.24
C ASP A 102 11.81 -6.29 -8.86
N LYS A 103 11.52 -6.53 -7.57
CA LYS A 103 10.16 -6.47 -7.03
C LYS A 103 10.08 -5.40 -5.96
N VAL A 104 8.94 -4.74 -5.80
CA VAL A 104 8.80 -3.65 -4.82
C VAL A 104 7.50 -3.72 -4.03
N LEU A 105 7.66 -3.57 -2.72
CA LEU A 105 6.57 -3.53 -1.74
C LEU A 105 6.63 -2.18 -1.00
N GLY A 106 5.76 -1.26 -1.40
CA GLY A 106 5.57 0.05 -0.79
C GLY A 106 4.40 0.05 0.19
N LEU A 107 4.71 0.26 1.48
CA LEU A 107 3.76 0.22 2.59
C LEU A 107 3.77 1.53 3.38
N PHE A 108 3.03 2.52 2.90
CA PHE A 108 3.14 3.93 3.32
C PHE A 108 2.27 4.32 4.53
N ALA A 109 1.37 3.43 4.96
CA ALA A 109 0.48 3.67 6.10
C ALA A 109 0.13 2.36 6.79
N LEU A 110 -0.17 2.41 8.10
CA LEU A 110 -0.53 1.21 8.89
C LEU A 110 -1.81 0.57 8.36
N SER A 111 -2.81 1.38 8.04
CA SER A 111 -4.07 0.94 7.46
C SER A 111 -4.28 1.62 6.11
N HIS A 112 -5.40 2.28 5.87
CA HIS A 112 -5.55 3.09 4.66
C HIS A 112 -4.58 4.26 4.68
N MET A 113 -4.08 4.64 3.50
CA MET A 113 -3.40 5.92 3.33
C MET A 113 -4.34 7.08 3.66
N SER A 114 -3.75 8.21 4.00
CA SER A 114 -4.45 9.45 4.32
C SER A 114 -5.28 9.96 3.14
N TYR A 115 -6.34 10.73 3.40
CA TYR A 115 -7.06 11.47 2.36
C TYR A 115 -6.12 12.47 1.68
N GLU A 116 -6.38 12.82 0.43
CA GLU A 116 -5.42 13.62 -0.33
C GLU A 116 -5.14 15.00 0.29
N ILE A 117 -6.20 15.68 0.76
CA ILE A 117 -6.06 17.02 1.37
C ILE A 117 -5.41 17.00 2.76
N GLU A 118 -5.36 15.83 3.40
CA GLU A 118 -4.80 15.62 4.74
C GLU A 118 -3.49 14.83 4.69
N ARG A 119 -2.95 14.55 3.49
CA ARG A 119 -1.81 13.67 3.29
C ARG A 119 -0.55 14.27 3.93
N PRO A 120 0.13 13.54 4.84
CA PRO A 120 1.40 13.99 5.40
C PRO A 120 2.52 13.90 4.33
N PRO A 121 3.58 14.72 4.41
CA PRO A 121 4.64 14.76 3.40
C PRO A 121 5.37 13.43 3.16
N GLU A 122 5.36 12.54 4.15
CA GLU A 122 6.02 11.23 4.07
C GLU A 122 5.22 10.21 3.25
N GLU A 123 3.89 10.38 3.14
CA GLU A 123 3.05 9.53 2.30
C GLU A 123 3.07 10.02 0.85
N PRO A 124 3.41 9.17 -0.13
CA PRO A 124 3.37 9.57 -1.52
C PRO A 124 1.92 9.80 -1.99
N HIS A 125 1.74 10.82 -2.83
CA HIS A 125 0.49 11.07 -3.52
C HIS A 125 0.17 9.96 -4.54
N ILE A 126 -1.10 9.74 -4.86
CA ILE A 126 -1.50 8.69 -5.81
C ILE A 126 -0.91 8.92 -7.21
N ALA A 127 -0.84 10.17 -7.66
CA ALA A 127 -0.20 10.53 -8.92
C ALA A 127 1.30 10.16 -8.90
N HIS A 128 1.97 10.40 -7.77
CA HIS A 128 3.39 10.07 -7.60
C HIS A 128 3.63 8.55 -7.57
N MET A 129 2.82 7.80 -6.81
CA MET A 129 2.90 6.32 -6.82
C MET A 129 2.66 5.76 -8.23
N THR A 130 1.71 6.32 -8.97
CA THR A 130 1.40 5.89 -10.34
C THR A 130 2.55 6.19 -11.29
N GLN A 131 3.14 7.38 -11.20
CA GLN A 131 4.32 7.74 -11.99
C GLN A 131 5.48 6.78 -11.71
N LYS A 132 5.80 6.53 -10.44
CA LYS A 132 6.86 5.59 -10.04
C LYS A 132 6.57 4.17 -10.52
N ALA A 133 5.30 3.74 -10.49
CA ALA A 133 4.88 2.45 -11.03
C ALA A 133 5.14 2.35 -12.54
N LEU A 134 4.77 3.36 -13.31
CA LEU A 134 5.00 3.40 -14.76
C LEU A 134 6.50 3.42 -15.09
N GLU A 135 7.29 4.27 -14.42
CA GLU A 135 8.75 4.34 -14.59
C GLU A 135 9.46 2.99 -14.36
N PHE A 136 8.88 2.14 -13.53
CA PHE A 136 9.36 0.80 -13.25
C PHE A 136 8.85 -0.23 -14.27
N LEU A 137 7.53 -0.33 -14.43
CA LEU A 137 6.89 -1.37 -15.23
C LEU A 137 7.13 -1.19 -16.74
N GLU A 138 7.33 0.03 -17.23
CA GLU A 138 7.65 0.29 -18.65
C GLU A 138 9.02 -0.27 -19.09
N LYS A 139 9.86 -0.69 -18.13
CA LYS A 139 11.17 -1.28 -18.44
C LYS A 139 11.07 -2.72 -18.94
N ASP A 140 9.95 -3.40 -18.67
CA ASP A 140 9.73 -4.76 -19.15
C ASP A 140 9.33 -4.76 -20.63
N PRO A 141 10.13 -5.37 -21.54
CA PRO A 141 9.82 -5.39 -22.96
C PRO A 141 8.59 -6.24 -23.33
N ASP A 142 8.16 -7.16 -22.46
CA ASP A 142 6.96 -7.98 -22.66
C ASP A 142 5.67 -7.24 -22.24
N GLY A 143 5.82 -6.06 -21.64
CA GLY A 143 4.75 -5.19 -21.20
C GLY A 143 4.28 -5.48 -19.78
N PHE A 144 3.24 -4.77 -19.33
CA PHE A 144 2.75 -4.89 -17.95
C PHE A 144 1.24 -4.74 -17.86
N PHE A 145 0.69 -5.19 -16.72
CA PHE A 145 -0.65 -4.85 -16.27
C PHE A 145 -0.53 -4.00 -15.00
N LEU A 146 -1.20 -2.85 -14.97
CA LEU A 146 -1.24 -1.96 -13.80
C LEU A 146 -2.69 -1.65 -13.43
N MET A 147 -3.01 -1.81 -12.15
CA MET A 147 -4.28 -1.38 -11.56
C MET A 147 -4.02 -0.25 -10.57
N VAL A 148 -4.70 0.89 -10.76
CA VAL A 148 -4.61 2.07 -9.90
C VAL A 148 -6.00 2.38 -9.33
N GLU A 149 -6.10 2.58 -8.01
CA GLU A 149 -7.38 2.78 -7.32
C GLU A 149 -7.40 4.07 -6.48
N GLY A 150 -8.36 4.97 -6.77
CA GLY A 150 -8.71 6.12 -5.92
C GLY A 150 -9.62 5.74 -4.73
N ALA A 151 -9.18 4.78 -3.89
CA ALA A 151 -10.05 4.10 -2.91
C ALA A 151 -10.71 5.02 -1.88
N ARG A 152 -10.09 6.15 -1.56
CA ARG A 152 -10.57 7.09 -0.54
C ARG A 152 -11.82 7.87 -0.98
N ILE A 153 -12.12 7.92 -2.28
CA ILE A 153 -13.37 8.50 -2.82
C ILE A 153 -14.59 7.80 -2.19
N ASP A 154 -14.59 6.47 -2.18
CA ASP A 154 -15.65 5.63 -1.61
C ASP A 154 -15.81 5.90 -0.10
N HIS A 155 -14.70 5.92 0.65
CA HIS A 155 -14.74 6.18 2.09
C HIS A 155 -15.29 7.56 2.43
N ALA A 156 -14.91 8.59 1.67
CA ALA A 156 -15.45 9.93 1.84
C ALA A 156 -16.95 9.98 1.51
N GLY A 157 -17.40 9.20 0.51
CA GLY A 157 -18.80 8.99 0.19
C GLY A 157 -19.57 8.36 1.36
N HIS A 158 -19.04 7.27 1.94
CA HIS A 158 -19.61 6.62 3.12
C HIS A 158 -19.68 7.55 4.34
N ALA A 159 -18.70 8.44 4.50
CA ALA A 159 -18.68 9.45 5.57
C ALA A 159 -19.58 10.67 5.28
N ASN A 160 -20.25 10.73 4.12
CA ASN A 160 -20.98 11.90 3.63
C ASN A 160 -20.13 13.19 3.63
N ASN A 161 -18.82 13.07 3.38
CA ASN A 161 -17.90 14.20 3.35
C ASN A 161 -17.55 14.58 1.92
N ILE A 162 -18.33 15.53 1.36
CA ILE A 162 -18.18 15.97 -0.03
C ILE A 162 -16.83 16.63 -0.31
N THR A 163 -16.25 17.32 0.67
CA THR A 163 -14.95 17.98 0.52
C THR A 163 -13.86 16.95 0.28
N LEU A 164 -13.79 15.90 1.10
CA LEU A 164 -12.82 14.82 0.92
C LEU A 164 -13.09 14.04 -0.37
N ASN A 165 -14.35 13.73 -0.65
CA ASN A 165 -14.73 12.96 -1.84
C ASN A 165 -14.30 13.65 -3.15
N VAL A 166 -14.59 14.94 -3.29
CA VAL A 166 -14.21 15.72 -4.48
C VAL A 166 -12.70 15.87 -4.59
N ARG A 167 -12.01 16.07 -3.47
CA ARG A 167 -10.54 16.24 -3.48
C ARG A 167 -9.82 14.96 -3.88
N ASP A 168 -10.23 13.80 -3.34
CA ASP A 168 -9.68 12.51 -3.76
C ASP A 168 -10.08 12.14 -5.20
N THR A 169 -11.26 12.57 -5.67
CA THR A 169 -11.66 12.41 -7.09
C THR A 169 -10.74 13.22 -8.01
N ILE A 170 -10.45 14.48 -7.67
CA ILE A 170 -9.50 15.31 -8.43
C ILE A 170 -8.11 14.67 -8.41
N ALA A 171 -7.65 14.18 -7.27
CA ALA A 171 -6.36 13.50 -7.15
C ALA A 171 -6.24 12.29 -8.09
N PHE A 172 -7.32 11.52 -8.22
CA PHE A 172 -7.39 10.39 -9.14
C PHE A 172 -7.45 10.82 -10.62
N ASP A 173 -8.02 11.98 -10.93
CA ASP A 173 -8.05 12.51 -12.31
C ASP A 173 -6.68 13.04 -12.78
N VAL A 174 -5.87 13.58 -11.86
CA VAL A 174 -4.62 14.30 -12.19
C VAL A 174 -3.60 13.47 -12.99
N PHE A 175 -3.57 12.14 -12.85
CA PHE A 175 -2.64 11.30 -13.63
C PHE A 175 -3.22 10.79 -14.95
N ALA A 176 -4.51 11.00 -15.22
CA ALA A 176 -5.18 10.55 -16.45
C ALA A 176 -5.01 11.54 -17.63
N GLN A 177 -4.24 12.61 -17.45
CA GLN A 177 -3.93 13.66 -18.44
C GLN A 177 -2.50 13.54 -18.92
#